data_AF-A0A150NDJ9-F1
#
_entry.id   AF-A0A150NDJ9-F1
#
_cell.length_a   1.000
_cell.length_b   1.000
_cell.length_c   1.000
_cell.angle_alpha   90.00
_cell.angle_beta   90.00
_cell.angle_gamma   90.00
#
_symmetry.space_group_name_H-M   'P 1'
#
loop_
_entity.id
_entity.type
_entity.pdbx_description
1 polymer ?
#
loop_
_entity_poly.entity_id
_entity_poly.type
_entity_poly.pdbx_seq_one_letter_code
_entity_poly.pdbx_strand_id
1 'polypeptide(L)'
;MQCEQAPRYWQRRLPFVQEFEFKPASGPFKGRLDELEAIFFVSEHGVEAILEIDRKARGFAGLLSEALDMDETLVRFTYGPSDVASLAQWLANAISRYS
;
A
#
# COMPACT_ATOMS: atom_id res chain seq x y z
N MET A 1 5.54 -10.56 1.43
CA MET A 1 6.13 -9.78 2.54
C MET A 1 7.62 -9.83 2.38
N GLN A 2 8.25 -8.70 2.11
CA GLN A 2 9.69 -8.55 1.97
C GLN A 2 10.14 -7.27 2.69
N CYS A 3 11.38 -7.24 3.17
CA CYS A 3 11.98 -6.02 3.72
C CYS A 3 12.84 -5.40 2.64
N GLU A 4 12.46 -4.22 2.18
CA GLU A 4 13.06 -3.58 1.03
C GLU A 4 13.72 -2.26 1.42
N GLN A 5 14.84 -1.95 0.77
CA GLN A 5 15.60 -0.73 1.09
C GLN A 5 14.75 0.49 0.76
N ALA A 6 14.51 1.33 1.77
CA ALA A 6 13.63 2.46 1.61
C ALA A 6 14.39 3.67 1.04
N PRO A 7 13.79 4.45 0.13
CA PRO A 7 14.28 5.77 -0.22
C PRO A 7 14.39 6.66 1.03
N ARG A 8 15.33 7.61 1.06
CA ARG A 8 15.61 8.44 2.27
C ARG A 8 14.37 9.10 2.88
N TYR A 9 13.38 9.45 2.06
CA TYR A 9 12.15 10.12 2.52
C TYR A 9 11.12 9.16 3.15
N TRP A 10 11.25 7.84 2.96
CA TRP A 10 10.44 6.80 3.61
C TRP A 10 11.18 6.11 4.75
N GLN A 11 12.50 6.32 4.83
CA GLN A 11 13.28 5.86 5.98
C GLN A 11 12.77 6.52 7.25
N ARG A 12 12.47 5.68 8.25
CA ARG A 12 12.20 6.11 9.61
C ARG A 12 13.44 5.81 10.45
N ARG A 13 13.30 4.98 11.48
CA ARG A 13 14.43 4.52 12.30
C ARG A 13 15.36 3.55 11.56
N LEU A 14 14.84 2.81 10.58
CA LEU A 14 15.57 1.78 9.84
C LEU A 14 15.71 2.17 8.37
N PRO A 15 16.77 1.72 7.68
CA PRO A 15 17.01 2.02 6.27
C PRO A 15 16.14 1.21 5.30
N PHE A 16 15.17 0.44 5.82
CA PHE A 16 14.27 -0.42 5.06
C PHE A 16 12.84 -0.28 5.59
N VAL A 17 11.88 -0.67 4.75
CA VAL A 17 10.46 -0.78 5.08
C VAL A 17 10.00 -2.22 4.85
N GLN A 18 8.93 -2.61 5.53
CA GLN A 18 8.27 -3.89 5.29
C GLN A 18 7.14 -3.67 4.30
N GLU A 19 7.26 -4.32 3.15
CA GLU A 19 6.29 -4.25 2.07
C GLU A 19 5.42 -5.51 2.07
N PHE A 20 4.11 -5.29 1.96
CA PHE A 20 3.10 -6.32 1.86
C PHE A 20 2.44 -6.26 0.48
N GLU A 21 2.70 -7.28 -0.33
CA GLU A 21 2.05 -7.49 -1.62
C GLU A 21 0.81 -8.38 -1.46
N PHE A 22 -0.30 -7.97 -2.07
CA PHE A 22 -1.55 -8.72 -2.11
C PHE A 22 -2.07 -8.84 -3.54
N LYS A 23 -2.49 -10.05 -3.91
CA LYS A 23 -3.13 -10.34 -5.20
C LYS A 23 -4.59 -10.73 -5.01
N PRO A 24 -5.55 -10.18 -5.77
CA PRO A 24 -6.96 -10.47 -5.58
C PRO A 24 -7.29 -11.89 -6.04
N ALA A 25 -7.49 -12.80 -5.09
CA ALA A 25 -7.83 -14.19 -5.36
C ALA A 25 -9.29 -14.38 -5.84
N SER A 26 -10.20 -13.53 -5.35
CA SER A 26 -11.65 -13.59 -5.59
C SER A 26 -12.32 -12.22 -5.39
N GLY A 27 -13.63 -12.14 -5.65
CA GLY A 27 -14.43 -10.94 -5.38
C GLY A 27 -14.29 -9.85 -6.45
N PRO A 28 -14.76 -8.62 -6.15
CA PRO A 28 -14.96 -7.56 -7.15
C PRO A 28 -13.66 -6.96 -7.72
N PHE A 29 -12.52 -7.19 -7.08
CA PHE A 29 -11.22 -6.66 -7.51
C PHE A 29 -10.44 -7.63 -8.41
N LYS A 30 -10.86 -8.89 -8.50
CA LYS A 30 -10.19 -9.88 -9.36
C LYS A 30 -10.31 -9.49 -10.83
N GLY A 31 -9.16 -9.37 -11.51
CA GLY A 31 -9.09 -8.97 -12.92
C GLY A 31 -9.32 -7.48 -13.18
N ARG A 32 -9.42 -6.66 -12.11
CA ARG A 32 -9.41 -5.19 -12.18
C ARG A 32 -8.18 -4.60 -11.52
N LEU A 33 -7.80 -5.20 -10.40
CA LEU A 33 -6.57 -4.92 -9.68
C LEU A 33 -5.59 -6.05 -9.95
N ASP A 34 -4.36 -5.72 -10.30
CA ASP A 34 -3.31 -6.73 -10.48
C ASP A 34 -2.66 -7.04 -9.12
N GLU A 35 -2.21 -5.99 -8.44
CA GLU A 35 -1.64 -6.07 -7.10
C GLU A 35 -1.95 -4.84 -6.25
N LEU A 36 -1.97 -5.06 -4.93
CA LEU A 36 -2.00 -4.01 -3.91
C LEU A 36 -0.72 -4.16 -3.10
N GLU A 37 0.07 -3.11 -3.03
CA GLU A 37 1.22 -3.05 -2.14
C GLU A 37 0.91 -2.15 -0.96
N ALA A 38 1.42 -2.50 0.22
CA ALA A 38 1.20 -1.73 1.43
C ALA A 38 2.46 -1.66 2.31
N ILE A 39 2.72 -0.47 2.83
CA ILE A 39 3.71 -0.22 3.87
C ILE A 39 3.00 0.36 5.09
N PHE A 40 3.36 -0.12 6.28
CA PHE A 40 2.78 0.31 7.54
C PHE A 40 3.84 0.88 8.48
N PHE A 41 3.66 2.14 8.88
CA PHE A 41 4.42 2.76 9.96
C PHE A 41 3.59 2.78 11.23
N VAL A 42 3.89 1.85 12.13
CA VAL A 42 3.16 1.66 13.39
C VAL A 42 3.80 2.48 14.50
N SER A 43 2.98 3.17 15.28
CA SER A 43 3.39 3.94 16.46
C SER A 43 2.38 3.80 17.60
N GLU A 44 2.68 4.37 18.77
CA GLU A 44 1.74 4.43 19.90
C GLU A 44 0.47 5.25 19.60
N HIS A 45 0.52 6.13 18.59
CA HIS A 45 -0.58 7.02 18.23
C HIS A 45 -1.47 6.46 17.11
N GLY A 46 -1.11 5.31 16.54
CA GLY A 46 -1.81 4.69 15.42
C GLY A 46 -0.87 4.24 14.31
N VAL A 47 -1.44 3.98 13.14
CA VAL A 47 -0.74 3.44 11.98
C VAL A 47 -0.89 4.40 10.80
N GLU A 48 0.24 4.85 10.26
CA GLU A 48 0.29 5.46 8.92
C GLU A 48 0.48 4.33 7.91
N ALA A 49 -0.47 4.19 6.99
CA ALA A 49 -0.42 3.23 5.90
C ALA A 49 -0.24 3.96 4.58
N ILE A 50 0.58 3.38 3.71
CA ILE A 50 0.73 3.83 2.33
C ILE A 50 0.43 2.64 1.44
N LEU A 51 -0.50 2.84 0.51
CA LEU A 51 -0.93 1.84 -0.45
C LEU A 51 -0.49 2.27 -1.84
N GLU A 52 0.03 1.32 -2.59
CA GLU A 52 0.07 1.38 -4.05
C GLU A 52 -1.08 0.56 -4.60
N ILE A 53 -1.93 1.20 -5.41
CA ILE A 53 -3.04 0.54 -6.06
C ILE A 53 -2.68 0.48 -7.55
N ASP A 54 -2.08 -0.62 -7.96
CA ASP A 54 -1.54 -0.77 -9.31
C ASP A 54 -2.40 -1.68 -10.19
N ARG A 55 -2.47 -1.32 -11.47
CA ARG A 55 -3.14 -2.05 -12.55
C ARG A 55 -2.16 -2.71 -13.52
N LYS A 56 -0.83 -2.61 -13.30
CA LYS A 56 0.20 -3.21 -14.16
C LYS A 56 1.45 -3.59 -13.38
N ALA A 57 1.49 -4.84 -12.92
CA ALA A 57 2.58 -5.37 -12.10
C ALA A 57 4.01 -4.99 -12.57
N ARG A 58 4.66 -4.06 -11.86
CA ARG A 58 6.09 -3.76 -11.99
C ARG A 58 6.87 -4.60 -10.98
N GLY A 59 6.99 -5.89 -11.31
CA GLY A 59 7.62 -6.90 -10.45
C GLY A 59 9.00 -6.51 -9.89
N PHE A 60 9.26 -6.97 -8.66
CA PHE A 60 10.49 -6.83 -7.87
C PHE A 60 10.91 -5.39 -7.49
N ALA A 61 10.13 -4.41 -7.91
CA ALA A 61 10.53 -3.02 -7.89
C ALA A 61 9.54 -2.15 -7.07
N GLY A 62 8.22 -2.34 -7.15
CA GLY A 62 7.20 -1.81 -6.23
C GLY A 62 7.34 -0.35 -5.77
N LEU A 63 6.70 -0.02 -4.63
CA LEU A 63 6.67 1.28 -3.94
C LEU A 63 8.03 2.01 -3.78
N LEU A 64 9.14 1.31 -4.00
CA LEU A 64 10.49 1.73 -3.67
C LEU A 64 11.40 1.88 -4.89
N SER A 65 11.01 1.37 -6.05
CA SER A 65 11.85 1.39 -7.25
C SER A 65 11.85 2.72 -7.97
N GLU A 66 10.69 3.34 -8.23
CA GLU A 66 10.66 4.50 -9.13
C GLU A 66 9.27 5.15 -9.09
N ALA A 67 9.04 6.08 -8.15
CA ALA A 67 7.88 6.99 -8.18
C ALA A 67 7.96 8.04 -9.31
N LEU A 68 8.51 7.66 -10.47
CA LEU A 68 8.63 8.46 -11.68
C LEU A 68 7.69 8.00 -12.79
N ASP A 69 6.95 6.89 -12.64
CA ASP A 69 5.99 6.46 -13.64
C ASP A 69 4.57 6.97 -13.31
N MET A 70 3.99 7.73 -14.23
CA MET A 70 2.83 8.60 -14.01
C MET A 70 1.48 7.88 -13.81
N ASP A 71 1.47 6.55 -13.87
CA ASP A 71 0.25 5.72 -13.86
C ASP A 71 -0.06 5.08 -12.49
N GLU A 72 0.84 5.19 -11.49
CA GLU A 72 0.64 4.60 -10.15
C GLU A 72 -0.21 5.50 -9.25
N THR A 73 -1.14 4.89 -8.47
CA THR A 73 -1.88 5.61 -7.44
C THR A 73 -1.38 5.29 -6.04
N LEU A 74 -0.73 6.28 -5.42
CA LEU A 74 -0.33 6.25 -4.01
C LEU A 74 -1.42 6.82 -3.10
N VAL A 75 -1.93 5.99 -2.20
CA VAL A 75 -2.89 6.42 -1.17
C VAL A 75 -2.23 6.34 0.20
N ARG A 76 -2.06 7.50 0.83
CA ARG A 76 -1.56 7.61 2.21
C ARG A 76 -2.70 7.96 3.15
N PHE A 77 -2.83 7.21 4.24
CA PHE A 77 -3.83 7.46 5.27
C PHE A 77 -3.34 7.01 6.64
N THR A 78 -3.97 7.53 7.68
CA THR A 78 -3.69 7.15 9.07
C THR A 78 -4.95 6.56 9.67
N TYR A 79 -4.81 5.51 10.48
CA TYR A 79 -5.91 4.92 11.22
C TYR A 79 -5.49 4.56 12.64
N GLY A 80 -6.43 4.71 13.57
CA GLY A 80 -6.30 4.31 14.96
C GLY A 80 -7.24 3.15 15.33
N PRO A 81 -7.25 2.72 16.61
CA PRO A 81 -8.10 1.64 17.08
C PRO A 81 -9.60 1.85 16.81
N SER A 82 -10.08 3.11 16.83
CA SER A 82 -11.47 3.47 16.56
C SER A 82 -11.90 3.27 15.10
N ASP A 83 -10.94 3.28 14.18
CA ASP A 83 -11.21 3.23 12.74
C ASP A 83 -11.23 1.80 12.19
N VAL A 84 -10.75 0.83 12.98
CA VAL A 84 -10.61 -0.57 12.56
C VAL A 84 -11.93 -1.16 12.07
N ALA A 85 -13.04 -0.80 12.71
CA ALA A 85 -14.37 -1.28 12.33
C ALA A 85 -14.83 -0.80 10.94
N SER A 86 -14.39 0.39 10.50
CA SER A 86 -14.76 0.97 9.20
C SER A 86 -13.68 0.78 8.12
N LEU A 87 -12.47 0.36 8.53
CA LEU A 87 -11.30 0.28 7.66
C LEU A 87 -11.52 -0.61 6.44
N ALA A 88 -12.20 -1.75 6.59
CA ALA A 88 -12.48 -2.65 5.47
C ALA A 88 -13.32 -1.98 4.37
N GLN A 89 -14.37 -1.23 4.76
CA GLN A 89 -15.20 -0.51 3.81
C GLN A 89 -14.44 0.67 3.18
N TRP A 90 -13.63 1.37 3.98
CA TRP A 90 -12.80 2.45 3.47
C TRP A 90 -11.80 1.95 2.42
N LEU A 91 -11.10 0.85 2.70
CA LEU A 91 -10.17 0.20 1.77
C LEU A 91 -10.89 -0.23 0.50
N ALA A 92 -12.06 -0.87 0.62
CA ALA A 92 -12.84 -1.27 -0.55
C ALA A 92 -13.22 -0.06 -1.43
N ASN A 93 -13.60 1.07 -0.83
CA ASN A 93 -13.92 2.29 -1.56
C ASN A 93 -12.68 2.92 -2.22
N ALA A 94 -11.55 2.96 -1.50
CA ALA A 94 -10.28 3.48 -2.02
C ALA A 94 -9.80 2.65 -3.22
N ILE A 95 -9.77 1.32 -3.10
CA ILE A 95 -9.37 0.40 -4.18
C ILE A 95 -10.34 0.51 -5.35
N SER A 96 -11.66 0.57 -5.10
CA SER A 96 -12.65 0.71 -6.18
C SER A 96 -12.52 2.00 -7.00
N ARG A 97 -12.00 3.07 -6.38
CA ARG A 97 -11.80 4.36 -7.03
C ARG A 97 -10.61 4.35 -7.98
N TYR A 98 -9.58 3.57 -7.67
CA TYR A 98 -8.29 3.61 -8.36
C TYR A 98 -7.92 2.34 -9.12
N SER A 99 -8.68 1.23 -8.95
CA SER A 99 -8.65 0.05 -9.84
C SER A 99 -9.50 0.21 -11.10
#